data_AF-A0A5A7TCP6-F1
#
_entry.id   AF-A0A5A7TCP6-F1
#
_cell.length_a   1.000
_cell.length_b   1.000
_cell.length_c   1.000
_cell.angle_alpha   90.00
_cell.angle_beta   90.00
_cell.angle_gamma   90.00
#
_symmetry.space_group_name_H-M   'P 1'
#
loop_
_entity.id
_entity.type
_entity.pdbx_description
1 polymer ?
#
loop_
_entity_poly.entity_id
_entity_poly.type
_entity_poly.pdbx_seq_one_letter_code
_entity_poly.pdbx_strand_id
1 'polypeptide(L)'
;MTNEFFELPECEFDESHPFYGFGFSLKTKQYKLFRVTYDDRYELYCIMEIMRFGDRSGTKEEWRHFKCPPISFDNHGAYLNGVIYWVGKEEGKEHVIYALDVETEQIESVAVLEVGPHSFRDEHQDKIIME
;
A
#
# COMPACT_ATOMS: atom_id res chain seq x y z
N MET A 1 -13.85 15.90 20.11
CA MET A 1 -12.97 14.77 19.76
C MET A 1 -13.39 13.62 20.66
N THR A 2 -13.76 12.45 20.12
CA THR A 2 -14.45 11.38 20.88
C THR A 2 -13.50 10.47 21.66
N ASN A 3 -12.17 10.58 21.50
CA ASN A 3 -11.16 9.69 22.10
C ASN A 3 -11.40 8.19 21.85
N GLU A 4 -12.24 7.85 20.88
CA GLU A 4 -12.45 6.49 20.44
C GLU A 4 -11.28 6.10 19.53
N PHE A 5 -10.61 5.01 19.89
CA PHE A 5 -9.58 4.39 19.08
C PHE A 5 -10.03 2.97 18.73
N PHE A 6 -9.56 2.49 17.59
CA PHE A 6 -9.78 1.12 17.15
C PHE A 6 -8.43 0.44 17.04
N GLU A 7 -8.24 -0.65 17.77
CA GLU A 7 -7.05 -1.49 17.67
C GLU A 7 -7.24 -2.46 16.51
N LEU A 8 -6.28 -2.47 15.59
CA LEU A 8 -6.31 -3.40 14.46
C LEU A 8 -6.03 -4.82 14.98
N PRO A 9 -6.78 -5.83 14.50
CA PRO A 9 -6.45 -7.23 14.76
C PRO A 9 -5.01 -7.53 14.37
N GLU A 10 -4.34 -8.34 15.19
CA GLU A 10 -2.95 -8.76 14.95
C GLU A 10 -2.79 -9.39 13.56
N CYS A 11 -1.65 -9.11 12.93
CA CYS A 11 -1.27 -9.75 11.68
C CYS A 11 -0.54 -11.06 12.01
N GLU A 12 -0.93 -12.18 11.41
CA GLU A 12 -0.21 -13.45 11.58
C GLU A 12 1.23 -13.41 11.00
N PHE A 13 1.54 -12.40 10.18
CA PHE A 13 2.84 -12.19 9.55
C PHE A 13 3.62 -11.10 10.31
N ASP A 14 4.19 -11.49 11.45
CA ASP A 14 4.81 -10.62 12.46
C ASP A 14 6.13 -9.93 12.00
N GLU A 15 6.74 -10.38 10.89
CA GLU A 15 8.06 -9.87 10.47
C GLU A 15 8.01 -8.77 9.38
N SER A 16 6.90 -8.63 8.65
CA SER A 16 6.77 -7.64 7.57
C SER A 16 6.22 -6.31 8.09
N HIS A 17 6.83 -5.18 7.70
CA HIS A 17 6.28 -3.85 7.99
C HIS A 17 5.25 -3.50 6.90
N PRO A 18 3.93 -3.57 7.17
CA PRO A 18 2.93 -3.35 6.13
C PRO A 18 2.90 -1.90 5.66
N PHE A 19 2.66 -1.73 4.36
CA PHE A 19 2.23 -0.44 3.82
C PHE A 19 0.73 -0.30 3.95
N TYR A 20 0.27 0.93 4.17
CA TYR A 20 -1.13 1.22 4.47
C TYR A 20 -1.66 2.28 3.53
N GLY A 21 -2.95 2.22 3.25
CA GLY A 21 -3.71 3.31 2.63
C GLY A 21 -5.05 3.45 3.32
N PHE A 22 -5.41 4.66 3.72
CA PHE A 22 -6.65 4.91 4.45
C PHE A 22 -7.51 5.92 3.72
N GLY A 23 -8.77 5.59 3.48
CA GLY A 23 -9.68 6.42 2.69
C GLY A 23 -11.12 6.37 3.18
N PHE A 24 -11.94 7.28 2.67
CA PHE A 24 -13.36 7.38 3.02
C PHE A 24 -14.24 7.34 1.77
N SER A 25 -15.23 6.46 1.77
CA SER A 25 -16.27 6.41 0.73
C SER A 25 -17.41 7.37 1.10
N LEU A 26 -17.64 8.37 0.25
CA LEU A 26 -18.74 9.33 0.44
C LEU A 26 -20.12 8.72 0.22
N LYS A 27 -20.25 7.68 -0.62
CA LYS A 27 -21.53 7.05 -0.94
C LYS A 27 -21.94 6.02 0.11
N THR A 28 -21.02 5.15 0.55
CA THR A 28 -21.33 4.16 1.60
C THR A 28 -21.16 4.72 3.01
N LYS A 29 -20.52 5.88 3.16
CA LYS A 29 -20.19 6.48 4.47
C LYS A 29 -19.27 5.59 5.33
N GLN A 30 -18.44 4.79 4.68
CA GLN A 30 -17.50 3.90 5.34
C GLN A 30 -16.07 4.39 5.18
N TYR A 31 -15.28 4.26 6.25
CA TYR A 31 -13.83 4.33 6.12
C TYR A 31 -13.32 2.97 5.67
N LYS A 32 -12.23 2.96 4.91
CA LYS A 32 -11.58 1.75 4.42
C LYS A 32 -10.08 1.86 4.66
N LEU A 33 -9.52 0.86 5.33
CA LEU A 33 -8.09 0.70 5.54
C LEU A 33 -7.61 -0.44 4.66
N PHE A 34 -6.69 -0.13 3.77
CA PHE A 34 -5.96 -1.10 2.97
C PHE A 34 -4.61 -1.34 3.63
N ARG A 35 -4.19 -2.60 3.68
CA ARG A 35 -2.83 -2.98 4.04
C ARG A 35 -2.21 -3.83 2.95
N VAL A 36 -0.91 -3.67 2.76
CA VAL A 36 -0.09 -4.50 1.89
C VAL A 36 1.01 -5.11 2.73
N THR A 37 1.11 -6.43 2.70
CA THR A 37 2.20 -7.20 3.30
C THR A 37 2.96 -7.96 2.21
N TYR A 38 4.24 -8.19 2.46
CA TYR A 38 5.07 -9.04 1.62
C TYR A 38 5.17 -10.42 2.26
N ASP A 39 5.07 -11.46 1.45
CA ASP A 39 5.44 -12.80 1.87
C ASP A 39 6.90 -13.04 1.49
N ASP A 40 7.80 -12.93 2.47
CA ASP A 40 9.25 -13.09 2.29
C ASP A 40 9.66 -14.46 1.74
N ARG A 41 8.73 -15.44 1.69
CA ARG A 41 8.94 -16.75 1.07
C ARG A 41 8.88 -16.69 -0.46
N TYR A 42 8.38 -15.60 -1.04
CA TYR A 42 8.21 -15.42 -2.49
C TYR A 42 8.55 -13.98 -2.89
N GLU A 43 9.63 -13.79 -3.66
CA GLU A 43 10.24 -12.48 -3.97
C GLU A 43 9.30 -11.41 -4.61
N LEU A 44 8.09 -11.76 -5.01
CA LEU A 44 7.11 -10.84 -5.63
C LEU A 44 5.66 -11.07 -5.16
N TYR A 45 5.44 -11.80 -4.06
CA TYR A 45 4.08 -12.06 -3.58
C TYR A 45 3.64 -11.01 -2.56
N CYS A 46 2.92 -9.99 -3.04
CA CYS A 46 2.22 -9.06 -2.17
C CYS A 46 0.81 -9.57 -1.85
N ILE A 47 0.43 -9.48 -0.58
CA ILE A 47 -0.94 -9.67 -0.12
C ILE A 47 -1.50 -8.29 0.16
N MET A 48 -2.61 -7.94 -0.52
CA MET A 48 -3.38 -6.75 -0.19
C MET A 48 -4.66 -7.18 0.51
N GLU A 49 -5.00 -6.49 1.59
CA GLU A 49 -6.22 -6.72 2.35
C GLU A 49 -6.91 -5.39 2.66
N ILE A 50 -8.22 -5.47 2.89
CA ILE A 50 -9.06 -4.32 3.20
C ILE A 50 -9.90 -4.60 4.44
N MET A 51 -9.96 -3.61 5.33
CA MET A 51 -10.87 -3.53 6.45
C MET A 51 -11.79 -2.32 6.29
N ARG A 52 -13.07 -2.47 6.59
CA ARG A 52 -14.09 -1.41 6.46
C ARG A 52 -14.60 -1.03 7.84
N PHE A 53 -14.83 0.26 8.08
CA PHE A 53 -15.33 0.82 9.34
C PHE A 53 -16.57 1.67 9.12
N GLY A 54 -17.39 1.79 10.16
CA GLY A 54 -18.60 2.61 10.14
C GLY A 54 -19.81 1.92 9.51
N ASP A 55 -19.71 0.60 9.24
CA ASP A 55 -20.87 -0.20 8.90
C ASP A 55 -21.74 -0.42 10.13
N ARG A 56 -23.01 0.01 10.06
CA ARG A 56 -23.96 -0.10 11.17
C ARG A 56 -24.66 -1.45 11.21
N SER A 57 -24.39 -2.36 10.26
CA SER A 57 -25.01 -3.69 10.24
C SER A 57 -24.46 -4.66 11.30
N GLY A 58 -23.50 -4.23 12.12
CA GLY A 58 -22.94 -5.08 13.19
C GLY A 58 -22.04 -6.20 12.66
N THR A 59 -21.61 -6.12 11.41
CA THR A 59 -20.55 -6.97 10.85
C THR A 59 -19.24 -6.60 11.52
N LYS A 60 -18.55 -7.58 12.09
CA LYS A 60 -17.24 -7.39 12.70
C LYS A 60 -16.26 -6.84 11.67
N GLU A 61 -15.44 -5.86 12.07
CA GLU A 61 -14.36 -5.36 11.25
C GLU A 61 -13.30 -6.45 11.09
N GLU A 62 -13.25 -7.05 9.90
CA GLU A 62 -12.34 -8.14 9.57
C GLU A 62 -11.55 -7.81 8.31
N TRP A 63 -10.33 -8.35 8.24
CA TRP A 63 -9.50 -8.27 7.05
C TRP A 63 -10.07 -9.16 5.96
N ARG A 64 -10.27 -8.60 4.77
CA ARG A 64 -10.67 -9.34 3.57
C ARG A 64 -9.60 -9.22 2.51
N HIS A 65 -9.28 -10.35 1.88
CA HIS A 65 -8.35 -10.38 0.76
C HIS A 65 -8.81 -9.48 -0.39
N PHE A 66 -7.86 -8.75 -0.95
CA PHE A 66 -8.04 -7.80 -2.02
C PHE A 66 -7.03 -8.10 -3.13
N LYS A 67 -7.40 -7.82 -4.38
CA LYS A 67 -6.52 -8.11 -5.51
C LYS A 67 -5.30 -7.19 -5.46
N CYS A 68 -4.12 -7.77 -5.22
CA CYS A 68 -2.87 -7.03 -5.27
C CYS A 68 -2.39 -6.87 -6.74
N PRO A 69 -1.97 -5.67 -7.16
CA PRO A 69 -1.26 -5.49 -8.43
C PRO A 69 0.15 -6.13 -8.36
N PRO A 70 0.72 -6.55 -9.50
CA PRO A 70 2.03 -7.22 -9.54
C PRO A 70 3.18 -6.21 -9.45
N ILE A 71 3.24 -5.47 -8.34
CA ILE A 71 4.28 -4.45 -8.07
C ILE A 71 4.88 -4.61 -6.69
N SER A 72 6.11 -4.15 -6.52
CA SER A 72 6.63 -3.78 -5.20
C SER A 72 6.18 -2.36 -4.87
N PHE A 73 5.54 -2.16 -3.74
CA PHE A 73 5.18 -0.87 -3.17
C PHE A 73 6.39 -0.25 -2.46
N ASP A 74 6.60 1.05 -2.66
CA ASP A 74 7.73 1.77 -2.05
C ASP A 74 7.34 2.38 -0.69
N ASN A 75 6.07 2.70 -0.47
CA ASN A 75 5.58 3.36 0.75
C ASN A 75 4.06 3.23 0.94
N HIS A 76 3.56 3.83 2.02
CA HIS A 76 2.14 4.04 2.29
C HIS A 76 1.44 4.82 1.16
N GLY A 77 0.16 4.55 0.98
CA GLY A 77 -0.68 5.19 -0.02
C GLY A 77 -1.22 6.53 0.45
N ALA A 78 -1.28 7.49 -0.47
CA ALA A 78 -1.78 8.83 -0.21
C ALA A 78 -3.24 8.96 -0.67
N TYR A 79 -4.13 9.37 0.22
CA TYR A 79 -5.54 9.58 -0.12
C TYR A 79 -5.80 11.00 -0.65
N LEU A 80 -6.46 11.08 -1.80
CA LEU A 80 -6.90 12.34 -2.41
C LEU A 80 -8.20 12.09 -3.20
N ASN A 81 -9.25 12.87 -2.91
CA ASN A 81 -10.51 12.91 -3.67
C ASN A 81 -11.19 11.54 -3.91
N GLY A 82 -11.20 10.67 -2.89
CA GLY A 82 -11.83 9.35 -3.01
C GLY A 82 -10.90 8.26 -3.59
N VAL A 83 -9.65 8.61 -3.89
CA VAL A 83 -8.66 7.71 -4.47
C VAL A 83 -7.46 7.59 -3.54
N ILE A 84 -6.92 6.39 -3.38
CA ILE A 84 -5.64 6.16 -2.73
C ILE A 84 -4.60 5.90 -3.81
N TYR A 85 -3.53 6.69 -3.81
CA TYR A 85 -2.42 6.56 -4.75
C TYR A 85 -1.24 5.86 -4.10
N TRP A 86 -0.71 4.85 -4.76
CA TRP A 86 0.53 4.18 -4.38
C TRP A 86 1.59 4.35 -5.45
N VAL A 87 2.83 4.49 -5.01
CA VAL A 87 4.01 4.41 -5.87
C VAL A 87 4.66 3.06 -5.64
N GLY A 88 5.09 2.44 -6.73
CA GLY A 88 5.82 1.21 -6.68
C GLY A 88 6.62 0.96 -7.95
N LYS A 89 7.14 -0.25 -8.07
CA LYS A 89 7.94 -0.70 -9.20
C LYS A 89 7.38 -2.00 -9.76
N GLU A 90 7.19 -2.05 -11.07
CA GLU A 90 6.89 -3.28 -11.80
C GLU A 90 8.21 -3.98 -12.18
N GLU A 91 8.22 -5.32 -12.17
CA GLU A 91 9.39 -6.10 -12.56
C GLU A 91 9.84 -5.73 -13.99
N GLY A 92 11.11 -5.33 -14.14
CA GLY A 92 11.68 -4.93 -15.42
C GLY A 92 11.23 -3.57 -15.95
N LYS A 93 10.53 -2.74 -15.16
CA LYS A 93 10.02 -1.42 -15.57
C LYS A 93 10.47 -0.29 -14.63
N GLU A 94 10.15 0.93 -15.06
CA GLU A 94 10.25 2.17 -14.29
C GLU A 94 9.24 2.20 -13.13
N HIS A 95 9.36 3.20 -12.25
CA HIS A 95 8.39 3.43 -11.18
C HIS A 95 7.00 3.72 -11.77
N VAL A 96 5.95 3.30 -11.07
CA VAL A 96 4.55 3.40 -11.52
C VAL A 96 3.68 3.95 -10.40
N ILE A 97 2.64 4.69 -10.77
CA ILE A 97 1.58 5.11 -9.86
C ILE A 97 0.36 4.22 -10.10
N TYR A 98 -0.12 3.60 -9.03
CA TYR A 98 -1.41 2.94 -8.98
C TYR A 98 -2.43 3.81 -8.26
N ALA A 99 -3.62 3.88 -8.82
CA ALA A 99 -4.78 4.52 -8.22
C ALA A 99 -5.78 3.46 -7.78
N LEU A 100 -6.22 3.54 -6.53
CA LEU A 100 -7.31 2.74 -6.00
C LEU A 100 -8.51 3.64 -5.70
N ASP A 101 -9.62 3.37 -6.38
CA ASP A 101 -10.89 3.99 -6.09
C ASP A 101 -11.47 3.36 -4.81
N VAL A 102 -11.61 4.17 -3.76
CA VAL A 102 -12.11 3.71 -2.44
C VAL A 102 -13.57 3.30 -2.52
N GLU A 103 -14.36 3.92 -3.39
CA GLU A 103 -15.78 3.63 -3.57
C GLU A 103 -15.96 2.25 -4.21
N THR A 104 -15.34 2.04 -5.37
CA THR A 104 -15.51 0.83 -6.18
C THR A 104 -14.58 -0.30 -5.78
N GLU A 105 -13.57 -0.01 -4.96
CA GLU A 105 -12.51 -0.94 -4.57
C GLU A 105 -11.86 -1.58 -5.81
N GLN A 106 -11.52 -0.74 -6.78
CA GLN A 106 -10.77 -1.11 -7.98
C GLN A 106 -9.41 -0.42 -7.94
N ILE A 107 -8.38 -1.13 -8.37
CA ILE A 107 -7.01 -0.62 -8.43
C ILE A 107 -6.47 -0.78 -9.86
N GLU A 108 -5.85 0.27 -10.38
CA GLU A 108 -5.28 0.31 -11.73
C GLU A 108 -4.02 1.16 -11.80
N SER A 109 -3.14 0.85 -12.76
CA SER A 109 -1.98 1.68 -13.06
C SER A 109 -2.43 2.90 -13.85
N VAL A 110 -2.05 4.10 -13.40
CA VAL A 110 -2.48 5.37 -14.00
C VAL A 110 -1.34 6.19 -14.59
N ALA A 111 -0.10 5.93 -14.18
CA ALA A 111 1.07 6.61 -14.74
C ALA A 111 2.34 5.77 -14.60
N VAL A 112 3.20 5.83 -15.60
CA VAL A 112 4.61 5.44 -15.51
C VAL A 112 5.42 6.70 -15.22
N LEU A 113 6.28 6.65 -14.22
CA LEU A 113 7.13 7.76 -13.82
C LEU A 113 8.45 7.68 -14.58
N GLU A 114 8.63 8.61 -15.51
CA GLU A 114 9.93 8.87 -16.13
C GLU A 114 10.76 9.73 -15.18
N VAL A 115 11.35 9.09 -14.17
CA VAL A 115 12.33 9.77 -13.33
C VAL A 115 13.61 9.86 -14.16
N GLY A 116 13.94 11.07 -14.64
CA GLY A 116 15.20 11.32 -15.35
C GLY A 116 16.40 10.79 -14.53
N PRO A 117 17.58 10.57 -15.13
CA PRO A 117 18.70 9.92 -14.47
C PRO A 117 19.02 10.62 -13.15
N HIS A 118 18.61 10.02 -12.04
CA HIS A 118 18.95 10.48 -10.70
C HIS A 118 20.19 9.72 -10.23
N SER A 119 21.28 10.47 -10.11
CA SER A 119 22.50 10.06 -9.44
C SER A 119 22.22 9.88 -7.94
N PHE A 120 21.67 8.74 -7.54
CA PHE A 120 21.88 8.30 -6.17
C PHE A 120 23.37 7.95 -6.05
N ARG A 121 24.08 8.68 -5.18
CA ARG A 121 25.41 8.24 -4.73
C ARG A 121 25.20 6.92 -4.00
N ASP A 122 25.67 5.83 -4.57
CA ASP A 122 25.87 4.59 -3.83
C ASP A 122 26.88 4.88 -2.70
N GLU A 123 26.42 5.01 -1.45
CA GLU A 123 27.29 5.15 -0.28
C GLU A 123 28.04 3.86 0.09
N HIS A 124 28.24 2.93 -0.87
CA HIS A 124 28.92 1.66 -0.64
C HIS A 124 30.11 1.35 -1.55
N GLN A 125 30.74 2.36 -2.17
CA GLN A 125 32.01 2.17 -2.88
C GLN A 125 33.13 3.15 -2.51
N ASP A 126 33.23 3.58 -1.26
CA ASP A 126 34.47 4.19 -0.73
C ASP A 126 35.19 3.24 0.24
N LYS A 127 35.76 2.17 -0.31
CA LYS A 127 37.04 1.61 0.16
C LYS A 127 37.90 1.21 -1.04
N ILE A 128 38.46 2.22 -1.69
CA ILE A 128 39.62 2.07 -2.55
C ILE A 128 40.83 1.76 -1.64
N ILE A 129 41.41 0.61 -1.93
CA ILE A 129 42.80 0.16 -1.76
C ILE A 129 43.76 1.29 -1.35
N MET A 130 44.44 1.12 -0.22
CA MET A 130 45.77 1.72 -0.02
C MET A 130 46.83 0.63 -0.20
N GLU A 131 47.85 1.05 -0.95
CA GLU A 131 49.05 0.38 -1.48
C GLU A 131 49.69 -0.72 -0.64
#